data_AF-A0A1G4TX51-F1
#
_entry.id   AF-A0A1G4TX51-F1
#
_cell.length_a   1.000
_cell.length_b   1.000
_cell.length_c   1.000
_cell.angle_alpha   90.00
_cell.angle_beta   90.00
_cell.angle_gamma   90.00
#
_symmetry.space_group_name_H-M   'P 1'
#
loop_
_entity.id
_entity.type
_entity.pdbx_description
1 polymer ?
#
loop_
_entity_poly.entity_id
_entity_poly.type
_entity_poly.pdbx_seq_one_letter_code
_entity_poly.pdbx_strand_id
1 'polypeptide(L)'
;STSITASYPSTCTYAKTCNQPTWTKDAKGNQTDYTYDNTHGGVLTVTLPADQNSLRQRTYNTYTAYNTGNGTIYRLTRSETCGLTAAQLTLTACPADINTSVTLTDYGTSSTAPYTYKSNQPYQVTVRDNRASGYDSATTTYAYDKVGNVVSVDGPLSGTNDKSFTTYDANRRKIFEIGPIPGGTGTQKRTLVRHQYNGDGQETQTAQGYANSNLTDGSDAVFTSYTRMTYDAAGRLIKNEAIVTGNTVP
;
A
#
# COMPACT_ATOMS: atom_id res chain seq x y z
N SER A 1 -8.77 35.23 -0.77
CA SER A 1 -7.41 35.05 -0.26
C SER A 1 -7.24 33.60 0.14
N THR A 2 -6.30 32.86 -0.45
CA THR A 2 -6.04 31.43 -0.19
C THR A 2 -4.79 31.26 0.68
N SER A 3 -4.61 32.12 1.69
CA SER A 3 -3.44 32.06 2.56
C SER A 3 -3.56 30.89 3.52
N ILE A 4 -2.57 30.00 3.50
CA ILE A 4 -2.31 29.00 4.53
C ILE A 4 -1.27 29.60 5.47
N THR A 5 -1.51 29.49 6.78
CA THR A 5 -0.53 29.90 7.81
C THR A 5 0.00 28.68 8.54
N ALA A 6 1.24 28.76 9.00
CA ALA A 6 1.88 27.70 9.75
C ALA A 6 2.69 28.30 10.90
N SER A 7 2.75 27.58 12.01
CA SER A 7 3.62 27.89 13.13
C SER A 7 4.70 26.84 13.23
N TYR A 8 5.90 27.25 13.59
CA TYR A 8 7.07 26.40 13.79
C TYR A 8 7.60 26.59 15.22
N PRO A 9 8.40 25.66 15.75
CA PRO A 9 9.08 25.88 17.03
C PRO A 9 9.87 27.19 17.03
N SER A 10 9.75 27.99 18.09
CA SER A 10 10.48 29.26 18.23
C SER A 10 11.98 29.06 18.44
N THR A 11 12.38 27.87 18.89
CA THR A 11 13.78 27.46 19.05
C THR A 11 14.03 26.12 18.35
N CYS A 12 15.20 25.98 17.73
CA CYS A 12 15.62 24.71 17.14
C CYS A 12 16.39 23.89 18.17
N THR A 13 15.68 23.31 19.14
CA THR A 13 16.28 22.37 20.11
C THR A 13 16.66 21.03 19.46
N TYR A 14 15.84 20.58 18.51
CA TYR A 14 16.03 19.31 17.79
C TYR A 14 16.06 19.56 16.29
N ALA A 15 17.21 19.28 15.67
CA ALA A 15 17.42 19.53 14.23
C ALA A 15 16.42 18.80 13.32
N LYS A 16 15.87 17.66 13.77
CA LYS A 16 14.93 16.84 12.99
C LYS A 16 13.49 17.36 12.99
N THR A 17 13.14 18.25 13.91
CA THR A 17 11.77 18.73 14.09
C THR A 17 11.64 20.24 13.98
N CYS A 18 12.74 21.01 13.99
CA CYS A 18 12.65 22.46 14.04
C CYS A 18 12.18 23.13 12.73
N ASN A 19 12.30 22.43 11.60
CA ASN A 19 11.69 22.85 10.33
C ASN A 19 10.30 22.24 10.10
N GLN A 20 9.71 21.60 11.12
CA GLN A 20 8.39 20.99 11.02
C GLN A 20 7.35 21.89 11.70
N PRO A 21 6.18 22.11 11.08
CA PRO A 21 5.16 22.98 11.65
C PRO A 21 4.48 22.35 12.86
N THR A 22 4.34 23.09 13.96
CA THR A 22 3.55 22.66 15.12
C THR A 22 2.05 22.73 14.85
N TRP A 23 1.61 23.61 13.95
CA TRP A 23 0.25 23.62 13.39
C TRP A 23 0.22 24.30 12.03
N THR A 24 -0.79 23.99 11.23
CA THR A 24 -1.17 24.70 10.01
C THR A 24 -2.62 25.13 10.07
N LYS A 25 -2.97 26.26 9.47
CA LYS A 25 -4.34 26.77 9.42
C LYS A 25 -4.69 27.20 8.01
N ASP A 26 -5.80 26.66 7.51
CA ASP A 26 -6.29 26.98 6.16
C ASP A 26 -6.96 28.37 6.11
N ALA A 27 -7.35 28.81 4.91
CA ALA A 27 -8.01 30.10 4.71
C ALA A 27 -9.42 30.19 5.32
N LYS A 28 -10.02 29.06 5.71
CA LYS A 28 -11.31 28.98 6.42
C LYS A 28 -11.13 29.00 7.95
N GLY A 29 -9.89 29.09 8.44
CA GLY A 29 -9.58 29.10 9.87
C GLY A 29 -9.47 27.71 10.49
N ASN A 30 -9.58 26.65 9.69
CA ASN A 30 -9.48 25.28 10.16
C ASN A 30 -8.01 24.96 10.49
N GLN A 31 -7.74 24.63 11.76
CA GLN A 31 -6.40 24.35 12.26
C GLN A 31 -6.15 22.84 12.41
N THR A 32 -5.01 22.39 11.90
CA THR A 32 -4.46 21.05 12.11
C THR A 32 -3.20 21.16 12.96
N ASP A 33 -3.13 20.41 14.06
CA ASP A 33 -2.00 20.40 14.98
C ASP A 33 -1.15 19.13 14.81
N TYR A 34 0.16 19.26 14.99
CA TYR A 34 1.13 18.18 14.81
C TYR A 34 2.05 18.02 16.02
N THR A 35 2.45 16.78 16.29
CA THR A 35 3.58 16.49 17.17
C THR A 35 4.57 15.56 16.47
N TYR A 36 5.83 15.59 16.88
CA TYR A 36 6.92 14.89 16.21
C TYR A 36 7.83 14.20 17.23
N ASP A 37 8.46 13.12 16.79
CA ASP A 37 9.51 12.46 17.55
C ASP A 37 10.83 13.24 17.41
N ASN A 38 11.46 13.57 18.52
CA ASN A 38 12.68 14.39 18.52
C ASN A 38 13.94 13.63 18.05
N THR A 39 13.91 12.30 18.02
CA THR A 39 15.03 11.44 17.64
C THR A 39 15.05 11.21 16.12
N HIS A 40 13.89 10.90 15.54
CA HIS A 40 13.78 10.52 14.14
C HIS A 40 12.94 11.48 13.28
N GLY A 41 12.24 12.44 13.87
CA GLY A 41 11.46 13.46 13.15
C GLY A 41 10.12 12.96 12.61
N GLY A 42 9.72 11.74 12.95
CA GLY A 42 8.44 11.17 12.51
C GLY A 42 7.26 11.86 13.18
N VAL A 43 6.17 12.07 12.45
CA VAL A 43 4.94 12.68 13.00
C VAL A 43 4.32 11.71 14.00
N LEU A 44 4.26 12.07 15.27
CA LEU A 44 3.64 11.25 16.33
C LEU A 44 2.13 11.42 16.37
N THR A 45 1.63 12.65 16.20
CA THR A 45 0.18 12.88 16.15
C THR A 45 -0.21 13.92 15.13
N VAL A 46 -1.36 13.72 14.49
CA VAL A 46 -2.05 14.71 13.65
C VAL A 46 -3.42 14.94 14.27
N THR A 47 -3.79 16.17 14.59
CA THR A 47 -5.11 16.51 15.14
C THR A 47 -5.82 17.45 14.19
N LEU A 48 -6.86 16.96 13.52
CA LEU A 48 -7.68 17.73 12.60
C LEU A 48 -8.54 18.77 13.34
N PRO A 49 -9.10 19.75 12.60
CA PRO A 49 -10.10 20.68 13.13
C PRO A 49 -11.30 19.92 13.73
N ALA A 50 -12.06 20.61 14.59
CA ALA A 50 -13.29 20.06 15.13
C ALA A 50 -14.35 19.90 14.02
N ASP A 51 -15.09 18.79 14.06
CA ASP A 51 -16.26 18.56 13.22
C ASP A 51 -17.52 19.27 13.78
N GLN A 52 -18.66 19.03 13.15
CA GLN A 52 -19.96 19.61 13.56
C GLN A 52 -20.39 19.18 14.97
N ASN A 53 -19.86 18.05 15.48
CA ASN A 53 -20.14 17.52 16.81
C ASN A 53 -19.07 17.93 17.83
N SER A 54 -18.19 18.89 17.48
CA SER A 54 -17.05 19.33 18.30
C SER A 54 -16.04 18.23 18.61
N LEU A 55 -16.00 17.15 17.82
CA LEU A 55 -14.98 16.12 17.90
C LEU A 55 -13.82 16.48 16.99
N ARG A 56 -12.61 16.32 17.48
CA ARG A 56 -11.39 16.46 16.68
C ARG A 56 -10.85 15.08 16.36
N GLN A 57 -10.78 14.76 15.08
CA GLN A 57 -10.13 13.52 14.66
C GLN A 57 -8.63 13.62 14.94
N ARG A 58 -8.10 12.69 15.72
CA ARG A 58 -6.66 12.58 16.00
C ARG A 58 -6.13 11.25 15.54
N THR A 59 -5.01 11.29 14.83
CA THR A 59 -4.21 10.13 14.47
C THR A 59 -2.98 10.06 15.39
N TYR A 60 -2.72 8.89 15.95
CA TYR A 60 -1.53 8.52 16.72
C TYR A 60 -0.69 7.56 15.91
N ASN A 61 0.59 7.88 15.76
CA ASN A 61 1.56 7.10 15.00
C ASN A 61 2.61 6.53 15.94
N THR A 62 2.92 5.25 15.76
CA THR A 62 4.00 4.56 16.48
C THR A 62 5.04 4.10 15.48
N TYR A 63 6.31 4.40 15.79
CA TYR A 63 7.45 4.00 14.98
C TYR A 63 8.29 2.95 15.70
N THR A 64 8.87 2.04 14.93
CA THR A 64 9.82 1.05 15.42
C THR A 64 11.16 1.24 14.72
N ALA A 65 12.24 1.12 15.48
CA ALA A 65 13.61 1.18 14.98
C ALA A 65 14.00 -0.17 14.34
N TYR A 66 14.56 -0.12 13.14
CA TYR A 66 15.07 -1.27 12.40
C TYR A 66 16.53 -1.04 12.03
N ASN A 67 17.40 -1.97 12.41
CA ASN A 67 18.80 -1.94 12.02
C ASN A 67 18.97 -2.55 10.62
N THR A 68 19.48 -1.76 9.68
CA THR A 68 19.70 -2.16 8.29
C THR A 68 21.09 -2.74 8.03
N GLY A 69 21.99 -2.72 9.02
CA GLY A 69 23.43 -2.97 8.87
C GLY A 69 24.21 -1.69 8.55
N ASN A 70 23.61 -0.76 7.80
CA ASN A 70 24.22 0.54 7.45
C ASN A 70 23.69 1.70 8.31
N GLY A 71 22.90 1.39 9.34
CA GLY A 71 22.27 2.37 10.23
C GLY A 71 20.88 1.94 10.68
N THR A 72 20.30 2.75 11.55
CA THR A 72 18.95 2.56 12.05
C THR A 72 17.97 3.42 11.26
N ILE A 73 16.89 2.80 10.79
CA ILE A 73 15.75 3.50 10.21
C ILE A 73 14.55 3.33 11.14
N TYR A 74 13.66 4.32 11.15
CA TYR A 74 12.43 4.27 11.94
C TYR A 74 11.25 4.14 10.98
N ARG A 75 10.37 3.17 11.23
CA ARG A 75 9.23 2.89 10.36
C ARG A 75 7.94 2.92 11.13
N LEU A 76 6.90 3.45 10.50
CA LEU A 76 5.55 3.50 11.06
C LEU A 76 4.99 2.08 11.14
N THR A 77 4.79 1.55 12.34
CA THR A 77 4.27 0.19 12.55
C THR A 77 2.82 0.18 13.01
N ARG A 78 2.33 1.32 13.50
CA ARG A 78 0.94 1.49 13.92
C ARG A 78 0.48 2.92 13.68
N SER A 79 -0.68 3.06 13.05
CA SER A 79 -1.43 4.32 12.93
C SER A 79 -2.83 4.08 13.46
N GLU A 80 -3.23 4.81 14.48
CA GLU A 80 -4.53 4.68 15.12
C GLU A 80 -5.26 6.02 15.10
N THR A 81 -6.51 6.03 14.64
CA THR A 81 -7.30 7.25 14.48
C THR A 81 -8.62 7.16 15.19
N CYS A 82 -9.00 8.24 15.87
CA CYS A 82 -10.27 8.34 16.58
C CYS A 82 -10.75 9.80 16.73
N GLY A 83 -12.05 9.98 16.98
CA GLY A 83 -12.64 11.29 17.30
C GLY A 83 -12.56 11.57 18.79
N LEU A 84 -12.02 12.73 19.17
CA LEU A 84 -11.80 13.12 20.57
C LEU A 84 -12.50 14.43 20.90
N THR A 85 -13.13 14.50 22.06
CA THR A 85 -13.54 15.78 22.66
C THR A 85 -12.32 16.58 23.11
N ALA A 86 -12.49 17.89 23.36
CA ALA A 86 -11.40 18.73 23.87
C ALA A 86 -10.75 18.18 25.15
N ALA A 87 -11.54 17.59 26.06
CA ALA A 87 -11.05 17.01 27.30
C ALA A 87 -10.18 15.75 27.07
N GLN A 88 -10.38 15.04 25.96
CA GLN A 88 -9.67 13.80 25.63
C GLN A 88 -8.38 14.04 24.80
N LEU A 89 -8.09 15.28 24.38
CA LEU A 89 -6.88 15.60 23.60
C LEU A 89 -5.57 15.44 24.39
N THR A 90 -5.63 15.27 25.70
CA THR A 90 -4.47 14.98 26.55
C THR A 90 -4.07 13.51 26.54
N LEU A 91 -4.93 12.63 25.99
CA LEU A 91 -4.63 11.21 25.90
C LEU A 91 -3.48 10.94 24.93
N THR A 92 -2.72 9.88 25.21
CA THR A 92 -1.55 9.45 24.42
C THR A 92 -1.89 8.35 23.41
N ALA A 93 -3.13 7.85 23.44
CA ALA A 93 -3.67 6.85 22.54
C ALA A 93 -5.19 7.04 22.45
N CYS A 94 -5.84 6.36 21.51
CA CYS A 94 -7.30 6.39 21.45
C CYS A 94 -7.91 5.60 22.63
N PRO A 95 -8.99 6.13 23.25
CA PRO A 95 -9.84 5.35 24.15
C PRO A 95 -10.30 4.02 23.54
N ALA A 96 -10.45 2.99 24.39
CA ALA A 96 -10.81 1.65 23.94
C ALA A 96 -12.29 1.51 23.52
N ASP A 97 -13.13 2.47 23.88
CA ASP A 97 -14.60 2.45 23.77
C ASP A 97 -15.16 3.37 22.67
N ILE A 98 -14.29 4.01 21.89
CA ILE A 98 -14.70 4.85 20.76
C ILE A 98 -14.41 4.14 19.44
N ASN A 99 -15.08 4.57 18.36
CA ASN A 99 -14.81 4.05 17.03
C ASN A 99 -13.37 4.40 16.61
N THR A 100 -12.46 3.44 16.72
CA THR A 100 -11.05 3.61 16.35
C THR A 100 -10.77 2.85 15.06
N SER A 101 -10.06 3.48 14.13
CA SER A 101 -9.48 2.77 12.99
C SER A 101 -7.97 2.62 13.21
N VAL A 102 -7.47 1.40 13.13
CA VAL A 102 -6.08 1.03 13.38
C VAL A 102 -5.51 0.39 12.14
N THR A 103 -4.40 0.92 11.64
CA THR A 103 -3.56 0.27 10.64
C THR A 103 -2.28 -0.19 11.31
N LEU A 104 -2.03 -1.49 11.29
CA LEU A 104 -0.78 -2.11 11.69
C LEU A 104 0.03 -2.43 10.44
N THR A 105 1.33 -2.14 10.48
CA THR A 105 2.26 -2.46 9.40
C THR A 105 3.41 -3.26 9.98
N ASP A 106 3.51 -4.51 9.57
CA ASP A 106 4.68 -5.35 9.82
C ASP A 106 5.59 -5.30 8.58
N TYR A 107 6.87 -5.04 8.81
CA TYR A 107 7.89 -5.04 7.77
C TYR A 107 8.63 -6.38 7.66
N GLY A 108 8.24 -7.37 8.45
CA GLY A 108 8.78 -8.71 8.44
C GLY A 108 10.18 -8.81 9.05
N THR A 109 10.71 -10.02 8.97
CA THR A 109 12.01 -10.42 9.50
C THR A 109 12.85 -11.04 8.37
N SER A 110 14.10 -11.37 8.66
CA SER A 110 14.92 -12.15 7.71
C SER A 110 14.31 -13.50 7.34
N SER A 111 13.36 -14.02 8.13
CA SER A 111 12.65 -15.27 7.85
C SER A 111 11.38 -15.05 7.02
N THR A 112 10.55 -14.08 7.41
CA THR A 112 9.24 -13.84 6.76
C THR A 112 9.34 -12.98 5.49
N ALA A 113 10.31 -12.06 5.44
CA ALA A 113 10.51 -11.14 4.34
C ALA A 113 12.01 -10.97 4.02
N PRO A 114 12.73 -12.06 3.66
CA PRO A 114 14.19 -12.09 3.54
C PRO A 114 14.78 -11.02 2.62
N TYR A 115 14.03 -10.59 1.60
CA TYR A 115 14.49 -9.59 0.63
C TYR A 115 14.18 -8.14 1.04
N THR A 116 13.22 -7.92 1.94
CA THR A 116 12.66 -6.58 2.21
C THR A 116 12.61 -6.19 3.68
N TYR A 117 12.94 -7.07 4.63
CA TYR A 117 12.89 -6.76 6.07
C TYR A 117 13.74 -5.55 6.49
N LYS A 118 14.76 -5.20 5.70
CA LYS A 118 15.62 -4.02 5.88
C LYS A 118 15.29 -2.84 4.94
N SER A 119 14.20 -2.92 4.18
CA SER A 119 13.69 -1.89 3.27
C SER A 119 12.41 -1.21 3.78
N ASN A 120 11.93 -0.14 3.14
CA ASN A 120 10.66 0.50 3.53
C ASN A 120 9.40 -0.25 3.03
N GLN A 121 9.54 -1.47 2.53
CA GLN A 121 8.44 -2.24 1.96
C GLN A 121 7.78 -3.12 3.03
N PRO A 122 6.45 -3.02 3.22
CA PRO A 122 5.75 -3.80 4.25
C PRO A 122 5.64 -5.27 3.84
N TYR A 123 5.82 -6.18 4.80
CA TYR A 123 5.50 -7.59 4.65
C TYR A 123 4.01 -7.84 4.82
N GLN A 124 3.38 -7.17 5.80
CA GLN A 124 1.97 -7.35 6.11
C GLN A 124 1.37 -6.03 6.58
N VAL A 125 0.14 -5.77 6.16
CA VAL A 125 -0.67 -4.64 6.63
C VAL A 125 -1.99 -5.19 7.14
N THR A 126 -2.34 -4.84 8.38
CA THR A 126 -3.64 -5.20 8.97
C THR A 126 -4.40 -3.93 9.29
N VAL A 127 -5.59 -3.78 8.72
CA VAL A 127 -6.55 -2.74 9.08
C VAL A 127 -7.55 -3.33 10.05
N ARG A 128 -7.83 -2.63 11.14
CA ARG A 128 -8.82 -2.99 12.14
C ARG A 128 -9.70 -1.80 12.45
N ASP A 129 -11.00 -2.02 12.46
CA ASP A 129 -11.94 -1.05 13.03
C ASP A 129 -12.48 -1.59 14.34
N ASN A 130 -12.21 -0.89 15.43
CA ASN A 130 -12.91 -1.13 16.69
C ASN A 130 -14.25 -0.41 16.59
N ARG A 131 -15.32 -1.18 16.54
CA ARG A 131 -16.69 -0.67 16.57
C ARG A 131 -17.36 -1.21 17.82
N ALA A 132 -18.40 -0.53 18.30
CA ALA A 132 -19.20 -1.01 19.43
C ALA A 132 -19.76 -2.44 19.21
N SER A 133 -19.86 -2.90 17.97
CA SER A 133 -20.29 -4.25 17.56
C SER A 133 -19.18 -5.31 17.54
N GLY A 134 -17.91 -4.95 17.79
CA GLY A 134 -16.75 -5.84 17.69
C GLY A 134 -15.66 -5.31 16.74
N TYR A 135 -14.58 -6.09 16.59
CA TYR A 135 -13.46 -5.76 15.72
C TYR A 135 -13.62 -6.39 14.33
N ASP A 136 -13.71 -5.58 13.28
CA ASP A 136 -13.50 -6.04 11.91
C ASP A 136 -11.99 -5.96 11.62
N SER A 137 -11.40 -7.01 11.05
CA SER A 137 -9.98 -7.02 10.67
C SER A 137 -9.77 -7.56 9.26
N ALA A 138 -8.98 -6.84 8.48
CA ALA A 138 -8.55 -7.21 7.13
C ALA A 138 -7.02 -7.22 7.09
N THR A 139 -6.42 -8.30 6.62
CA THR A 139 -4.95 -8.43 6.56
C THR A 139 -4.49 -8.70 5.15
N THR A 140 -3.58 -7.88 4.65
CA THR A 140 -2.92 -8.07 3.36
C THR A 140 -1.44 -8.39 3.58
N THR A 141 -0.95 -9.47 2.99
CA THR A 141 0.45 -9.90 3.04
C THR A 141 1.10 -9.78 1.67
N TYR A 142 2.35 -9.34 1.64
CA TYR A 142 3.12 -9.07 0.43
C TYR A 142 4.38 -9.94 0.40
N ALA A 143 4.71 -10.46 -0.77
CA ALA A 143 6.03 -11.03 -1.04
C ALA A 143 6.71 -10.23 -2.15
N TYR A 144 8.02 -10.15 -2.06
CA TYR A 144 8.84 -9.37 -2.98
C TYR A 144 9.97 -10.22 -3.56
N ASP A 145 10.46 -9.85 -4.74
CA ASP A 145 11.72 -10.36 -5.25
C ASP A 145 12.93 -9.63 -4.63
N LYS A 146 14.14 -10.03 -5.06
CA LYS A 146 15.41 -9.47 -4.57
C LYS A 146 15.61 -7.98 -4.86
N VAL A 147 14.90 -7.42 -5.84
CA VAL A 147 15.00 -6.00 -6.21
C VAL A 147 13.80 -5.20 -5.73
N GLY A 148 12.91 -5.83 -4.95
CA GLY A 148 11.77 -5.20 -4.29
C GLY A 148 10.54 -5.02 -5.18
N ASN A 149 10.38 -5.81 -6.24
CA ASN A 149 9.09 -5.89 -6.93
C ASN A 149 8.13 -6.78 -6.15
N VAL A 150 6.85 -6.40 -6.08
CA VAL A 150 5.81 -7.23 -5.46
C VAL A 150 5.53 -8.43 -6.36
N VAL A 151 5.82 -9.64 -5.88
CA VAL A 151 5.59 -10.89 -6.64
C VAL A 151 4.33 -11.64 -6.19
N SER A 152 3.82 -11.35 -4.99
CA SER A 152 2.49 -11.80 -4.59
C SER A 152 1.85 -10.89 -3.57
N VAL A 153 0.52 -10.79 -3.62
CA VAL A 153 -0.32 -10.11 -2.64
C VAL A 153 -1.39 -11.09 -2.18
N ASP A 154 -1.58 -11.26 -0.88
CA ASP A 154 -2.55 -12.19 -0.26
C ASP A 154 -3.46 -11.43 0.70
N GLY A 155 -4.76 -11.73 0.75
CA GLY A 155 -5.74 -10.99 1.54
C GLY A 155 -6.67 -10.07 0.72
N PRO A 156 -7.68 -9.44 1.37
CA PRO A 156 -7.78 -9.21 2.81
C PRO A 156 -8.39 -10.34 3.66
N LEU A 157 -8.95 -11.38 3.03
CA LEU A 157 -9.58 -12.51 3.71
C LEU A 157 -8.51 -13.47 4.25
N SER A 158 -8.88 -14.30 5.21
CA SER A 158 -7.99 -15.34 5.72
C SER A 158 -7.85 -16.48 4.71
N GLY A 159 -6.68 -17.13 4.73
CA GLY A 159 -6.33 -18.20 3.79
C GLY A 159 -5.43 -17.68 2.66
N THR A 160 -5.43 -18.38 1.53
CA THR A 160 -4.57 -18.06 0.36
C THR A 160 -5.36 -17.90 -0.92
N ASN A 161 -6.69 -17.80 -0.80
CA ASN A 161 -7.58 -17.92 -1.94
C ASN A 161 -7.69 -16.61 -2.73
N ASP A 162 -7.53 -15.49 -2.04
CA ASP A 162 -7.43 -14.15 -2.58
C ASP A 162 -5.98 -13.74 -2.93
N LYS A 163 -5.05 -14.71 -2.96
CA LYS A 163 -3.67 -14.47 -3.36
C LYS A 163 -3.54 -14.20 -4.85
N SER A 164 -2.87 -13.12 -5.24
CA SER A 164 -2.49 -12.80 -6.61
C SER A 164 -0.97 -12.85 -6.78
N PHE A 165 -0.51 -12.99 -8.02
CA PHE A 165 0.91 -13.04 -8.37
C PHE A 165 1.25 -12.07 -9.49
N THR A 166 2.49 -11.61 -9.49
CA THR A 166 3.06 -10.83 -10.59
C THR A 166 4.47 -11.29 -10.87
N THR A 167 4.80 -11.47 -12.14
CA THR A 167 6.17 -11.75 -12.58
C THR A 167 6.71 -10.59 -13.39
N TYR A 168 8.04 -10.46 -13.43
CA TYR A 168 8.72 -9.34 -14.04
C TYR A 168 9.86 -9.82 -14.94
N ASP A 169 10.19 -9.02 -15.95
CA ASP A 169 11.41 -9.17 -16.71
C ASP A 169 12.60 -8.52 -15.99
N ALA A 170 13.79 -8.64 -16.60
CA ALA A 170 15.02 -8.05 -16.06
C ALA A 170 14.96 -6.51 -15.95
N ASN A 171 14.09 -5.85 -16.73
CA ASN A 171 13.87 -4.40 -16.70
C ASN A 171 12.77 -4.00 -15.70
N ARG A 172 12.29 -4.95 -14.87
CA ARG A 172 11.22 -4.76 -13.88
C ARG A 172 9.88 -4.38 -14.50
N ARG A 173 9.66 -4.74 -15.76
CA ARG A 173 8.33 -4.61 -16.40
C ARG A 173 7.55 -5.89 -16.12
N LYS A 174 6.26 -5.76 -15.85
CA LYS A 174 5.38 -6.91 -15.59
C LYS A 174 5.34 -7.82 -16.81
N ILE A 175 5.48 -9.12 -16.63
CA ILE A 175 5.26 -10.13 -17.69
C ILE A 175 3.90 -10.78 -17.50
N PHE A 176 3.59 -11.24 -16.28
CA PHE A 176 2.30 -11.83 -15.95
C PHE A 176 1.65 -11.14 -14.76
N GLU A 177 0.34 -10.94 -14.83
CA GLU A 177 -0.51 -10.62 -13.67
C GLU A 177 -1.52 -11.76 -13.51
N ILE A 178 -1.53 -12.41 -12.37
CA ILE A 178 -2.35 -13.60 -12.10
C ILE A 178 -3.27 -13.29 -10.93
N GLY A 179 -4.57 -13.25 -11.20
CA GLY A 179 -5.60 -12.95 -10.21
C GLY A 179 -5.79 -14.06 -9.18
N PRO A 180 -6.60 -13.80 -8.13
CA PRO A 180 -6.96 -14.80 -7.12
C PRO A 180 -7.73 -15.98 -7.70
N ILE A 181 -7.92 -17.02 -6.89
CA ILE A 181 -8.78 -18.16 -7.26
C ILE A 181 -10.24 -17.68 -7.21
N PRO A 182 -10.96 -17.65 -8.34
CA PRO A 182 -12.37 -17.25 -8.33
C PRO A 182 -13.17 -18.17 -7.40
N GLY A 183 -14.12 -17.63 -6.63
CA GLY A 183 -14.97 -18.42 -5.72
C GLY A 183 -14.26 -19.04 -4.51
N GLY A 184 -12.97 -18.79 -4.33
CA GLY A 184 -12.28 -18.99 -3.06
C GLY A 184 -11.87 -20.43 -2.73
N THR A 185 -12.13 -21.47 -3.53
CA THR A 185 -11.54 -22.81 -3.34
C THR A 185 -11.48 -23.61 -4.65
N GLY A 186 -10.52 -24.55 -4.75
CA GLY A 186 -10.48 -25.58 -5.81
C GLY A 186 -9.55 -25.30 -7.00
N THR A 187 -9.62 -26.15 -8.02
CA THR A 187 -8.86 -26.09 -9.29
C THR A 187 -9.49 -25.10 -10.28
N GLN A 188 -9.93 -23.94 -9.79
CA GLN A 188 -10.59 -22.96 -10.64
C GLN A 188 -9.57 -22.14 -11.43
N LYS A 189 -9.96 -21.81 -12.65
CA LYS A 189 -9.15 -21.04 -13.58
C LYS A 189 -8.94 -19.62 -13.07
N ARG A 190 -7.70 -19.26 -12.74
CA ARG A 190 -7.34 -17.89 -12.32
C ARG A 190 -7.35 -16.96 -13.51
N THR A 191 -7.81 -15.73 -13.35
CA THR A 191 -7.63 -14.72 -14.40
C THR A 191 -6.15 -14.44 -14.60
N LEU A 192 -5.74 -14.23 -15.84
CA LEU A 192 -4.34 -14.04 -16.19
C LEU A 192 -4.20 -13.00 -17.29
N VAL A 193 -3.27 -12.06 -17.09
CA VAL A 193 -2.82 -11.08 -18.09
C VAL A 193 -1.36 -11.37 -18.41
N ARG A 194 -0.98 -11.31 -19.68
CA ARG A 194 0.42 -11.35 -20.12
C ARG A 194 0.76 -10.09 -20.91
N HIS A 195 1.93 -9.53 -20.62
CA HIS A 195 2.49 -8.39 -21.32
C HIS A 195 3.72 -8.83 -22.13
N GLN A 196 3.84 -8.29 -23.34
CA GLN A 196 5.04 -8.45 -24.18
C GLN A 196 5.53 -7.08 -24.58
N TYR A 197 6.86 -6.94 -24.71
CA TYR A 197 7.48 -5.67 -25.04
C TYR A 197 8.51 -5.84 -26.15
N ASN A 198 8.74 -4.78 -26.91
CA ASN A 198 9.86 -4.69 -27.84
C ASN A 198 11.18 -4.32 -27.12
N GLY A 199 12.26 -4.27 -27.91
CA GLY A 199 13.59 -3.88 -27.43
C GLY A 199 13.68 -2.44 -26.91
N ASP A 200 12.78 -1.56 -27.37
CA ASP A 200 12.74 -0.14 -26.99
C ASP A 200 11.95 0.12 -25.69
N GLY A 201 11.44 -0.92 -25.04
CA GLY A 201 10.69 -0.74 -23.79
C GLY A 201 9.17 -0.80 -23.95
N GLN A 202 8.66 -0.71 -25.17
CA GLN A 202 7.25 -0.45 -25.46
C GLN A 202 6.45 -1.74 -25.45
N GLU A 203 5.26 -1.70 -24.83
CA GLU A 203 4.38 -2.87 -24.80
C GLU A 203 3.80 -3.11 -26.21
N THR A 204 3.98 -4.31 -26.75
CA THR A 204 3.53 -4.71 -28.08
C THR A 204 2.29 -5.61 -28.03
N GLN A 205 2.04 -6.27 -26.90
CA GLN A 205 0.87 -7.11 -26.71
C GLN A 205 0.46 -7.18 -25.23
N THR A 206 -0.83 -7.00 -24.98
CA THR A 206 -1.49 -7.38 -23.72
C THR A 206 -2.45 -8.53 -24.00
N ALA A 207 -2.15 -9.74 -23.53
CA ALA A 207 -2.99 -10.91 -23.70
C ALA A 207 -3.80 -11.19 -22.43
N GLN A 208 -5.08 -11.53 -22.59
CA GLN A 208 -6.01 -11.87 -21.53
C GLN A 208 -6.37 -13.35 -21.62
N GLY A 209 -6.48 -14.00 -20.49
CA GLY A 209 -6.68 -15.44 -20.43
C GLY A 209 -6.86 -15.96 -19.02
N TYR A 210 -6.50 -17.23 -18.85
CA TYR A 210 -6.54 -17.89 -17.57
C TYR A 210 -5.41 -18.90 -17.40
N ALA A 211 -5.09 -19.22 -16.14
CA ALA A 211 -4.25 -20.37 -15.77
C ALA A 211 -5.15 -21.57 -15.45
N ASN A 212 -4.78 -22.77 -15.90
CA ASN A 212 -5.56 -24.00 -15.66
C ASN A 212 -5.37 -24.58 -14.25
N SER A 213 -4.37 -24.10 -13.51
CA SER A 213 -3.98 -24.60 -12.21
C SER A 213 -3.51 -23.47 -11.27
N ASN A 214 -3.09 -23.83 -10.04
CA ASN A 214 -2.66 -22.89 -9.00
C ASN A 214 -1.24 -22.36 -9.18
N LEU A 215 -0.81 -22.13 -10.43
CA LEU A 215 0.54 -21.64 -10.73
C LEU A 215 0.70 -20.17 -10.41
N THR A 216 1.95 -19.79 -10.20
CA THR A 216 2.37 -18.45 -9.75
C THR A 216 3.15 -17.69 -10.82
N ASP A 217 3.44 -18.31 -11.96
CA ASP A 217 4.35 -17.81 -12.99
C ASP A 217 3.77 -17.78 -14.42
N GLY A 218 2.54 -18.28 -14.61
CA GLY A 218 1.85 -18.29 -15.89
C GLY A 218 2.32 -19.38 -16.87
N SER A 219 3.04 -20.40 -16.40
CA SER A 219 3.57 -21.49 -17.23
C SER A 219 2.49 -22.36 -17.92
N ASP A 220 1.24 -22.32 -17.46
CA ASP A 220 0.09 -23.02 -18.05
C ASP A 220 -0.97 -22.07 -18.65
N ALA A 221 -0.58 -20.82 -18.90
CA ALA A 221 -1.48 -19.79 -19.36
C ALA A 221 -2.15 -20.14 -20.70
N VAL A 222 -3.47 -20.04 -20.73
CA VAL A 222 -4.29 -20.12 -21.95
C VAL A 222 -4.87 -18.74 -22.22
N PHE A 223 -4.51 -18.17 -23.36
CA PHE A 223 -4.97 -16.85 -23.79
C PHE A 223 -6.17 -16.98 -24.70
N THR A 224 -7.19 -16.17 -24.45
CA THR A 224 -8.45 -16.15 -25.22
C THR A 224 -8.60 -14.89 -26.05
N SER A 225 -7.85 -13.85 -25.71
CA SER A 225 -7.79 -12.61 -26.48
C SER A 225 -6.49 -11.88 -26.23
N TYR A 226 -6.15 -10.96 -27.12
CA TYR A 226 -5.08 -10.01 -26.88
C TYR A 226 -5.32 -8.70 -27.61
N THR A 227 -4.76 -7.65 -27.05
CA THR A 227 -4.62 -6.35 -27.68
C THR A 227 -3.20 -6.25 -28.24
N ARG A 228 -3.05 -5.91 -29.51
CA ARG A 228 -1.75 -5.69 -30.16
C ARG A 228 -1.52 -4.20 -30.40
N MET A 229 -0.35 -3.73 -30.00
CA MET A 229 0.10 -2.36 -30.19
C MET A 229 1.21 -2.33 -31.24
N THR A 230 1.03 -1.50 -32.27
CA THR A 230 2.03 -1.28 -33.33
C THR A 230 2.53 0.15 -33.26
N TYR A 231 3.85 0.31 -33.33
CA TYR A 231 4.53 1.59 -33.27
C TYR A 231 5.22 1.90 -34.60
N ASP A 232 5.35 3.17 -34.93
CA ASP A 232 6.22 3.60 -36.01
C ASP A 232 7.70 3.63 -35.58
N ALA A 233 8.60 3.95 -36.52
CA ALA A 233 10.04 4.02 -36.26
C ALA A 233 10.46 5.10 -35.24
N ALA A 234 9.56 6.07 -34.95
CA ALA A 234 9.78 7.08 -33.92
C ALA A 234 9.23 6.66 -32.55
N GLY A 235 8.70 5.43 -32.44
CA GLY A 235 8.12 4.90 -31.21
C GLY A 235 6.71 5.43 -30.90
N ARG A 236 6.01 6.03 -31.87
CA ARG A 236 4.63 6.51 -31.65
C ARG A 236 3.65 5.37 -31.91
N LEU A 237 2.66 5.20 -31.03
CA LEU A 237 1.60 4.22 -31.23
C LEU A 237 0.77 4.62 -32.46
N ILE A 238 0.76 3.77 -33.49
CA ILE A 238 0.01 4.00 -34.73
C ILE A 238 -1.19 3.07 -34.87
N LYS A 239 -1.23 1.98 -34.11
CA LYS A 239 -2.32 1.01 -34.18
C LYS A 239 -2.52 0.28 -32.86
N ASN A 240 -3.79 0.08 -32.50
CA ASN A 240 -4.21 -0.71 -31.35
C ASN A 240 -5.34 -1.65 -31.77
N GLU A 241 -5.13 -2.96 -31.69
CA GLU A 241 -6.05 -3.98 -32.24
C GLU A 241 -6.45 -5.01 -31.20
N ALA A 242 -7.74 -5.10 -30.88
CA ALA A 242 -8.27 -6.19 -30.06
C ALA A 242 -8.56 -7.42 -30.94
N ILE A 243 -8.01 -8.56 -30.57
CA ILE A 243 -8.15 -9.84 -31.28
C ILE A 243 -8.65 -10.89 -30.30
N VAL A 244 -9.72 -11.58 -30.68
CA VAL A 244 -10.18 -12.77 -29.96
C VAL A 244 -9.56 -13.99 -30.64
N THR A 245 -8.80 -14.77 -29.89
CA THR A 245 -8.31 -16.06 -30.38
C THR A 245 -9.47 -17.04 -30.21
N GLY A 246 -10.18 -17.32 -31.31
CA GLY A 246 -11.43 -18.10 -31.29
C GLY A 246 -11.32 -19.40 -30.47
N ASN A 247 -12.40 -19.70 -29.75
CA ASN A 247 -12.60 -20.92 -28.97
C ASN A 247 -12.28 -22.18 -29.78
N THR A 248 -11.32 -22.98 -29.31
CA THR A 248 -11.54 -24.42 -29.18
C THR A 248 -11.59 -24.73 -27.69
N VAL A 249 -12.80 -24.73 -27.14
CA VAL A 249 -13.08 -25.40 -25.86
C VAL A 249 -13.13 -26.90 -26.18
N PRO A 250 -12.48 -27.80 -25.41
CA PRO A 250 -12.69 -29.24 -25.56
C PRO A 250 -14.12 -29.64 -25.22
#